data_AF-A0A354TLQ3-F1
#
_entry.id   AF-A0A354TLQ3-F1
#
_cell.length_a   1.000
_cell.length_b   1.000
_cell.length_c   1.000
_cell.angle_alpha   90.00
_cell.angle_beta   90.00
_cell.angle_gamma   90.00
#
_symmetry.space_group_name_H-M   'P 1'
#
loop_
_entity.id
_entity.type
_entity.pdbx_description
1 polymer ?
#
loop_
_entity_poly.entity_id
_entity_poly.type
_entity_poly.pdbx_seq_one_letter_code
_entity_poly.pdbx_strand_id
1 'polypeptide(L)'
;SISIVTYSPLGAGFLTSKHRRGVESGSRFEIIPGHQQVYFHEAASQRLAQLEAVAKRTGHSQAHLALAWALHQPGIDIVLIGGRSPAHLDQAFAALEFDDPAILAELTA
;
A
#
# COMPACT_ATOMS: atom_id res chain seq x y z
N SER A 1 0.01 14.40 -25.15
CA SER A 1 0.63 13.80 -23.96
C SER A 1 -0.13 12.52 -23.61
N ILE A 2 0.49 11.60 -22.88
CA ILE A 2 -0.15 10.40 -22.32
C ILE A 2 -0.14 10.59 -20.80
N SER A 3 -1.27 10.35 -20.14
CA SER A 3 -1.37 10.39 -18.67
C SER A 3 -1.46 8.99 -18.08
N ILE A 4 -0.78 8.78 -16.94
CA ILE A 4 -0.76 7.53 -16.19
C ILE A 4 -1.65 7.66 -14.96
N VAL A 5 -2.73 6.87 -14.96
CA VAL A 5 -3.66 6.74 -13.84
C VAL A 5 -3.51 5.33 -13.26
N THR A 6 -3.09 5.23 -12.00
CA THR A 6 -2.90 3.95 -11.31
C THR A 6 -4.05 3.65 -10.35
N TYR A 7 -4.17 2.38 -9.96
CA TYR A 7 -5.21 1.90 -9.05
C TYR A 7 -4.66 0.84 -8.11
N SER A 8 -5.43 0.52 -7.07
CA SER A 8 -5.06 -0.48 -6.05
C SER A 8 -3.71 -0.22 -5.36
N PRO A 9 -3.41 1.00 -4.88
CA PRO A 9 -2.10 1.32 -4.28
C PRO A 9 -1.80 0.50 -3.01
N LEU A 10 -2.82 -0.06 -2.36
CA LEU A 10 -2.69 -0.94 -1.20
C LEU A 10 -2.86 -2.44 -1.52
N GLY A 11 -2.98 -2.81 -2.80
CA GLY A 11 -3.13 -4.20 -3.24
C GLY A 11 -4.33 -4.90 -2.60
N ALA A 12 -5.54 -4.36 -2.76
CA ALA A 12 -6.76 -4.84 -2.10
C ALA A 12 -6.70 -4.85 -0.55
N GLY A 13 -5.70 -4.20 0.05
CA GLY A 13 -5.45 -4.17 1.50
C GLY A 13 -4.31 -5.10 1.94
N PHE A 14 -3.64 -5.79 1.02
CA PHE A 14 -2.48 -6.64 1.30
C PHE A 14 -1.37 -5.90 2.04
N LEU A 15 -1.07 -4.66 1.63
CA LEU A 15 0.04 -3.85 2.17
C LEU A 15 -0.26 -3.17 3.52
N THR A 16 -1.34 -3.56 4.21
CA THR A 16 -1.80 -2.89 5.44
C THR A 16 -1.50 -3.69 6.72
N SER A 17 -0.76 -4.79 6.62
CA SER A 17 -0.46 -5.76 7.70
C SER A 17 -1.64 -6.59 8.23
N LYS A 18 -2.89 -6.27 7.87
CA LYS A 18 -4.09 -6.93 8.43
C LYS A 18 -4.23 -8.42 8.09
N HIS A 19 -3.50 -8.90 7.07
CA HIS A 19 -3.56 -10.29 6.60
C HIS A 19 -2.42 -11.20 7.10
N ARG A 20 -1.61 -10.75 8.06
CA ARG A 20 -0.46 -11.53 8.57
C ARG A 20 -0.81 -12.89 9.15
N ARG A 21 -2.03 -13.05 9.69
CA ARG A 21 -2.53 -14.30 10.28
C ARG A 21 -3.53 -15.02 9.38
N GLY A 22 -3.53 -14.70 8.08
CA GLY A 22 -4.48 -15.20 7.11
C GLY A 22 -5.45 -14.13 6.61
N VAL A 23 -6.40 -14.55 5.76
CA VAL A 23 -7.43 -13.67 5.21
C VAL A 23 -8.31 -13.15 6.35
N GLU A 24 -8.47 -11.83 6.40
CA GLU A 24 -9.29 -11.17 7.41
C GLU A 24 -10.76 -11.23 6.99
N SER A 25 -11.67 -11.45 7.94
CA SER A 25 -13.10 -11.49 7.64
C SER A 25 -13.63 -10.10 7.23
N GLY A 26 -14.59 -10.08 6.31
CA GLY A 26 -15.13 -8.87 5.69
C GLY A 26 -14.13 -8.13 4.78
N SER A 27 -12.97 -8.74 4.50
CA SER A 27 -11.95 -8.16 3.62
C SER A 27 -12.20 -8.47 2.15
N ARG A 28 -11.50 -7.75 1.27
CA ARG A 28 -11.59 -7.97 -0.18
C ARG A 28 -11.16 -9.39 -0.58
N PHE A 29 -10.25 -10.00 0.17
CA PHE A 29 -9.75 -11.35 -0.08
C PHE A 29 -10.73 -12.44 0.35
N GLU A 30 -11.62 -12.17 1.30
CA GLU A 30 -12.73 -13.07 1.64
C GLU A 30 -13.84 -12.97 0.58
N ILE A 31 -14.23 -11.73 0.22
CA ILE A 31 -15.31 -11.47 -0.73
C ILE A 31 -14.94 -11.88 -2.17
N ILE A 32 -13.67 -11.73 -2.55
CA ILE A 32 -13.15 -12.07 -3.88
C ILE A 32 -11.89 -12.94 -3.72
N PRO A 33 -12.04 -14.26 -3.49
CA PRO A 33 -10.91 -15.17 -3.25
C PRO A 33 -9.88 -15.23 -4.37
N GLY A 34 -10.29 -14.97 -5.62
CA GLY A 34 -9.38 -14.93 -6.77
C GLY A 34 -8.25 -13.89 -6.63
N HIS A 35 -8.43 -12.83 -5.84
CA HIS A 35 -7.35 -11.89 -5.56
C HIS A 35 -6.24 -12.50 -4.70
N GLN A 36 -6.51 -13.55 -3.91
CA GLN A 36 -5.49 -14.12 -3.04
C GLN A 36 -4.28 -14.62 -3.84
N GLN A 37 -4.50 -15.29 -4.96
CA GLN A 37 -3.40 -15.81 -5.80
C GLN A 37 -2.51 -14.70 -6.39
N VAL A 38 -3.03 -13.47 -6.51
CA VAL A 38 -2.29 -12.30 -7.02
C VAL A 38 -1.31 -11.74 -5.99
N TYR A 39 -1.60 -11.86 -4.69
CA TYR A 39 -0.81 -11.21 -3.64
C TYR A 39 -0.21 -12.17 -2.61
N PHE A 40 -0.77 -13.36 -2.42
CA PHE A 40 -0.36 -14.33 -1.40
C PHE A 40 0.64 -15.32 -2.00
N HIS A 41 1.81 -14.79 -2.37
CA HIS A 41 2.92 -15.58 -2.90
C HIS A 41 4.24 -15.11 -2.27
N GLU A 42 5.27 -15.95 -2.36
CA GLU A 42 6.53 -15.77 -1.64
C GLU A 42 7.19 -14.40 -1.89
N ALA A 43 7.30 -14.00 -3.17
CA ALA A 43 7.91 -12.71 -3.51
C ALA A 43 7.13 -11.49 -2.96
N ALA A 44 5.82 -11.59 -2.75
CA ALA A 44 5.04 -10.52 -2.14
C ALA A 44 5.22 -10.52 -0.62
N SER A 45 5.32 -11.70 0.01
CA SER A 45 5.65 -11.83 1.43
C SER A 45 7.02 -11.24 1.77
N GLN A 46 8.02 -11.40 0.90
CA GLN A 46 9.35 -10.80 1.08
C GLN A 46 9.28 -9.26 1.06
N ARG A 47 8.56 -8.68 0.09
CA ARG A 47 8.32 -7.22 0.03
C ARG A 47 7.53 -6.71 1.25
N LEU A 48 6.55 -7.47 1.71
CA LEU A 48 5.78 -7.11 2.91
C LEU A 48 6.67 -7.12 4.17
N ALA A 49 7.66 -8.01 4.25
CA ALA A 49 8.64 -8.04 5.33
C ALA A 49 9.61 -6.85 5.28
N GLN A 50 10.04 -6.42 4.09
CA GLN A 50 10.83 -5.18 3.92
C GLN A 50 10.02 -3.96 4.36
N LEU A 51 8.78 -3.83 3.88
CA LEU A 51 7.86 -2.76 4.29
C LEU A 51 7.61 -2.76 5.81
N GLU A 52 7.53 -3.95 6.43
CA GLU A 52 7.46 -4.08 7.88
C GLU A 52 8.71 -3.55 8.60
N ALA A 53 9.90 -3.85 8.10
CA ALA A 53 11.14 -3.38 8.70
C ALA A 53 11.22 -1.84 8.67
N VAL A 54 10.86 -1.23 7.54
CA VAL A 54 10.80 0.23 7.39
C VAL A 54 9.75 0.82 8.34
N ALA A 55 8.53 0.27 8.35
CA ALA A 55 7.46 0.71 9.24
C ALA A 55 7.86 0.69 10.72
N LYS A 56 8.52 -0.38 11.18
CA LYS A 56 9.00 -0.48 12.57
C LYS A 56 10.06 0.58 12.90
N ARG A 57 10.98 0.84 11.96
CA ARG A 57 12.08 1.79 12.16
C ARG A 57 11.61 3.24 12.15
N THR A 58 10.65 3.59 11.29
CA THR A 58 10.18 4.96 11.12
C THR A 58 8.96 5.30 11.98
N GLY A 59 8.26 4.30 12.52
CA GLY A 59 7.02 4.48 13.29
C GLY A 59 5.77 4.72 12.44
N HIS A 60 5.91 4.81 11.12
CA HIS A 60 4.76 4.90 10.20
C HIS A 60 4.10 3.54 10.00
N SER A 61 2.78 3.54 9.74
CA SER A 61 2.08 2.31 9.36
C SER A 61 2.51 1.84 7.96
N GLN A 62 2.43 0.52 7.71
CA GLN A 62 2.68 -0.03 6.38
C GLN A 62 1.76 0.57 5.31
N ALA A 63 0.49 0.81 5.67
CA ALA A 63 -0.49 1.43 4.77
C ALA A 63 -0.07 2.85 4.37
N HIS A 64 0.39 3.65 5.34
CA HIS A 64 0.88 5.01 5.08
C HIS A 64 2.09 5.00 4.15
N LEU A 65 3.10 4.17 4.44
CA LEU A 65 4.31 4.07 3.63
C LEU A 65 4.03 3.58 2.20
N ALA A 66 3.17 2.57 2.04
CA ALA A 66 2.78 2.07 0.72
C ALA A 66 1.99 3.12 -0.09
N LEU A 67 1.08 3.85 0.55
CA LEU A 67 0.37 4.96 -0.10
C LEU A 67 1.32 6.09 -0.49
N ALA A 68 2.21 6.49 0.43
CA ALA A 68 3.18 7.56 0.20
C ALA A 68 4.09 7.21 -0.98
N TRP A 69 4.60 5.97 -1.02
CA TRP A 69 5.38 5.48 -2.15
C TRP A 69 4.61 5.59 -3.46
N ALA A 70 3.36 5.11 -3.51
CA ALA A 70 2.55 5.14 -4.73
C ALA A 70 2.23 6.57 -5.21
N LEU A 71 1.97 7.50 -4.27
CA LEU A 71 1.62 8.90 -4.56
C LEU A 71 2.81 9.73 -5.06
N HIS A 72 4.04 9.33 -4.74
CA HIS A 72 5.26 10.08 -5.07
C HIS A 72 6.08 9.47 -6.21
N GLN A 73 5.58 8.45 -6.92
CA GLN A 73 6.33 7.85 -8.02
C GLN A 73 6.45 8.81 -9.21
N PRO A 74 7.68 9.01 -9.74
CA PRO A 74 7.88 9.80 -10.95
C PRO A 74 7.08 9.25 -12.13
N GLY A 75 6.37 10.13 -12.84
CA GLY A 75 5.61 9.78 -14.05
C GLY A 75 4.18 9.29 -13.80
N ILE A 76 3.73 9.18 -12.54
CA ILE A 76 2.32 8.92 -12.22
C ILE A 76 1.59 10.25 -12.06
N ASP A 77 0.52 10.47 -12.84
CA ASP A 77 -0.28 11.69 -12.74
C ASP A 77 -1.37 11.58 -11.67
N ILE A 78 -2.00 10.40 -11.55
CA ILE A 78 -3.13 10.16 -10.64
C ILE A 78 -3.02 8.77 -10.01
N VAL A 79 -3.29 8.68 -8.70
CA VAL A 79 -3.46 7.43 -7.97
C VAL A 79 -4.90 7.33 -7.47
N LEU A 80 -5.65 6.32 -7.91
CA LEU A 80 -7.02 6.07 -7.45
C LEU A 80 -7.03 5.45 -6.05
N ILE A 81 -7.51 6.23 -5.08
CA ILE A 81 -7.65 5.81 -3.68
C ILE A 81 -9.04 5.22 -3.43
N GLY A 82 -9.09 4.04 -2.83
CA GLY A 82 -10.33 3.38 -2.40
C GLY A 82 -10.44 3.33 -0.88
N GLY A 83 -11.61 3.68 -0.34
CA GLY A 83 -11.90 3.63 1.10
C GLY A 83 -13.35 3.28 1.39
N ARG A 84 -13.64 2.80 2.61
CA ARG A 84 -15.01 2.53 3.09
C ARG A 84 -15.45 3.52 4.19
N SER A 85 -14.54 4.37 4.63
CA SER A 85 -14.76 5.37 5.67
C SER A 85 -13.93 6.62 5.38
N PRO A 86 -14.33 7.80 5.89
CA PRO A 86 -13.55 9.04 5.76
C PRO A 86 -12.11 8.90 6.27
N ALA A 87 -11.88 8.14 7.34
CA ALA A 87 -10.54 7.91 7.89
C ALA A 87 -9.54 7.31 6.88
N HIS A 88 -10.01 6.56 5.86
CA HIS A 88 -9.12 6.08 4.80
C HIS A 88 -8.69 7.19 3.84
N LEU A 89 -9.52 8.23 3.66
CA LEU A 89 -9.14 9.42 2.89
C LEU A 89 -8.13 10.26 3.68
N ASP A 90 -8.34 10.42 4.99
CA ASP A 90 -7.40 11.11 5.87
C ASP A 90 -6.00 10.46 5.83
N GLN A 91 -5.94 9.13 5.79
CA GLN A 91 -4.69 8.39 5.60
C GLN A 91 -4.01 8.69 4.26
N ALA A 92 -4.78 8.85 3.19
CA ALA A 92 -4.24 9.17 1.87
C ALA A 92 -3.74 10.61 1.80
N PHE A 93 -4.44 11.57 2.41
CA PHE A 93 -3.95 12.95 2.53
C PHE A 93 -2.67 13.01 3.36
N ALA A 94 -2.61 12.33 4.50
CA ALA A 94 -1.37 12.26 5.28
C ALA A 94 -0.21 11.63 4.49
N ALA A 95 -0.49 10.61 3.66
CA ALA A 95 0.51 9.99 2.80
C ALA A 95 0.94 10.88 1.62
N LEU A 96 0.06 11.77 1.15
CA LEU A 96 0.38 12.78 0.14
C LEU A 96 1.31 13.88 0.69
N GLU A 97 1.19 14.19 1.98
CA GLU A 97 2.06 15.16 2.65
C GLU A 97 3.41 14.57 3.09
N PHE A 98 3.65 13.28 2.86
CA PHE A 98 4.88 12.61 3.27
C PHE A 98 6.08 13.01 2.40
N ASP A 99 7.04 13.70 3.00
CA ASP A 99 8.26 14.17 2.33
C ASP A 99 9.52 13.59 2.99
N ASP A 100 9.80 12.32 2.69
CA ASP A 100 11.08 11.68 3.01
C ASP A 100 11.60 10.91 1.79
N PRO A 101 12.36 11.57 0.90
CA PRO A 101 12.88 10.96 -0.32
C PRO A 101 13.78 9.75 -0.07
N ALA A 102 14.46 9.68 1.09
CA ALA A 102 15.33 8.55 1.43
C ALA A 102 14.49 7.30 1.71
N ILE A 103 13.41 7.43 2.48
CA ILE A 103 12.47 6.34 2.73
C ILE A 103 11.74 5.93 1.44
N LEU A 104 11.31 6.88 0.61
CA LEU A 104 10.67 6.57 -0.67
C LEU A 104 11.61 5.81 -1.62
N ALA A 105 12.90 6.17 -1.64
CA ALA A 105 13.91 5.45 -2.42
C ALA A 105 14.15 4.03 -1.88
N GLU A 106 14.23 3.86 -0.56
CA GLU A 106 14.39 2.55 0.09
C GLU A 106 13.23 1.60 -0.24
N LEU A 107 11.99 2.11 -0.30
CA LEU A 107 10.79 1.33 -0.65
C LEU A 107 10.73 0.89 -2.13
N THR A 108 11.66 1.37 -2.96
CA THR A 108 11.73 1.03 -4.40
C THR A 108 12.68 -0.15 -4.67
N ALA A 109 13.62 -0.42 -3.77
CA ALA A 109 14.66 -1.45 -3.91
C ALA A 109 14.17 -2.86 -3.56
#